data_AF-A0A968JLN4-F1
#
_entry.id   AF-A0A968JLN4-F1
#
_cell.length_a   1.000
_cell.length_b   1.000
_cell.length_c   1.000
_cell.angle_alpha   90.00
_cell.angle_beta   90.00
_cell.angle_gamma   90.00
#
_symmetry.space_group_name_H-M   'P 1'
#
loop_
_entity.id
_entity.type
_entity.pdbx_description
1 polymer ?
#
loop_
_entity_poly.entity_id
_entity_poly.type
_entity_poly.pdbx_seq_one_letter_code
_entity_poly.pdbx_strand_id
1 'polypeptide(L)'
;MKVIAWESTTKVAWELPKIRNACDRQGAQLIQTQGLPSGSDFPIGIHTISYQATDACGQQSTCSFEIEVMKLAPMQLTCSKDITITTAQSSIPVVLG
;
A
#
# COMPACT_ATOMS: atom_id res chain seq x y z
N MET A 1 -3.19 1.02 -9.90
CA MET A 1 -3.71 0.39 -8.66
C MET A 1 -3.14 1.16 -7.46
N LYS A 2 -3.95 1.44 -6.43
CA LYS A 2 -3.47 2.09 -5.20
C LYS A 2 -3.38 1.06 -4.07
N VAL A 3 -2.25 1.02 -3.37
CA VAL A 3 -2.00 0.13 -2.25
C VAL A 3 -1.50 0.94 -1.06
N ILE A 4 -2.03 0.67 0.13
CA ILE A 4 -1.62 1.32 1.37
C ILE A 4 -0.69 0.37 2.13
N ALA A 5 0.48 0.86 2.52
CA ALA A 5 1.46 0.14 3.34
C ALA A 5 1.55 0.74 4.74
N TRP A 6 1.65 -0.13 5.75
CA TRP A 6 1.93 0.24 7.15
C TRP A 6 3.44 0.32 7.41
N GLU A 7 4.24 -0.36 6.57
CA GLU A 7 5.71 -0.39 6.60
C GLU A 7 6.31 0.33 5.37
N SER A 8 7.63 0.28 5.18
CA SER A 8 8.30 0.86 4.00
C SER A 8 8.07 0.08 2.70
N THR A 9 7.60 -1.17 2.80
CA THR A 9 7.23 -2.03 1.69
C THR A 9 5.91 -2.74 1.96
N THR A 10 5.25 -3.24 0.92
CA THR A 10 4.09 -4.14 1.06
C THR A 10 4.07 -5.16 -0.06
N LYS A 11 3.59 -6.37 0.23
CA LYS A 11 3.36 -7.39 -0.80
C LYS A 11 2.21 -6.93 -1.70
N VAL A 12 2.46 -6.92 -3.01
CA VAL A 12 1.47 -6.53 -4.02
C VAL A 12 1.32 -7.64 -5.05
N ALA A 13 0.08 -8.07 -5.28
CA ALA A 13 -0.26 -9.08 -6.28
C ALA A 13 -1.41 -8.59 -7.17
N TRP A 14 -1.38 -9.00 -8.44
CA TRP A 14 -2.40 -8.74 -9.45
C TRP A 14 -2.57 -9.96 -10.36
N GLU A 15 -3.71 -10.02 -11.05
CA GLU A 15 -3.92 -10.99 -12.14
C GLU A 15 -3.08 -10.60 -13.36
N LEU A 16 -2.35 -11.57 -13.93
CA LEU A 16 -1.58 -11.35 -15.15
C LEU A 16 -2.50 -11.00 -16.33
N PRO A 17 -2.04 -10.17 -17.29
CA PRO A 17 -2.79 -9.87 -18.50
C PRO A 17 -3.27 -11.12 -19.24
N LYS A 18 -4.51 -11.09 -19.74
CA LYS A 18 -5.10 -12.17 -20.54
C LYS A 18 -4.92 -11.84 -22.01
N ILE A 19 -4.31 -12.75 -22.77
CA ILE A 19 -4.22 -12.65 -24.22
C ILE A 19 -5.48 -13.30 -24.80
N ARG A 20 -6.20 -12.58 -25.68
CA ARG A 20 -7.37 -13.09 -26.40
C ARG A 20 -7.43 -12.53 -27.82
N ASN A 21 -7.16 -13.38 -28.80
CA ASN A 21 -7.38 -13.11 -30.21
C ASN A 21 -7.65 -14.42 -30.99
N ALA A 22 -7.84 -14.30 -32.32
CA ALA A 22 -8.15 -15.44 -33.18
C ALA A 22 -6.98 -16.45 -33.33
N CYS A 23 -5.75 -16.00 -33.09
CA CYS A 23 -4.50 -16.76 -33.26
C CYS A 23 -4.08 -17.52 -31.99
N ASP A 24 -4.60 -17.16 -30.81
CA ASP A 24 -4.19 -17.73 -29.52
C ASP A 24 -4.57 -19.20 -29.30
N ARG A 25 -5.29 -19.85 -30.24
CA ARG A 25 -5.65 -21.28 -30.12
C ARG A 25 -4.42 -22.21 -30.08
N GLN A 26 -3.27 -21.73 -30.55
CA GLN A 26 -2.00 -22.46 -30.53
C GLN A 26 -1.09 -22.08 -29.34
N GLY A 27 -1.58 -21.22 -28.45
CA GLY A 27 -0.81 -20.64 -27.36
C GLY A 27 -0.29 -19.24 -27.69
N ALA A 28 -0.10 -18.44 -26.66
CA ALA A 28 0.50 -17.11 -26.76
C ALA A 28 1.51 -16.94 -25.64
N GLN A 29 2.57 -16.17 -25.90
CA GLN A 29 3.61 -15.89 -24.93
C GLN A 29 3.34 -14.55 -24.24
N LEU A 30 3.44 -14.53 -22.91
CA LEU A 30 3.39 -13.32 -22.11
C LEU A 30 4.70 -13.17 -21.35
N ILE A 31 5.39 -12.04 -21.54
CA ILE A 31 6.65 -11.73 -20.85
C ILE A 31 6.48 -10.41 -20.11
N GLN A 32 6.88 -10.37 -18.84
CA GLN A 32 7.03 -9.10 -18.11
C GLN A 32 8.35 -8.45 -18.53
N THR A 33 8.27 -7.23 -19.04
CA THR A 33 9.45 -6.50 -19.56
C THR A 33 9.92 -5.41 -18.62
N GLN A 34 9.10 -5.01 -17.63
CA GLN A 34 9.43 -3.97 -16.66
C GLN A 34 8.76 -4.19 -15.31
N GLY A 35 9.43 -3.72 -14.25
CA GLY A 35 8.91 -3.70 -12.89
C GLY A 35 9.12 -5.02 -12.13
N LEU A 36 8.76 -5.02 -10.85
CA LEU A 36 8.82 -6.22 -10.02
C LEU A 36 7.67 -7.19 -10.36
N PRO A 37 7.84 -8.50 -10.21
CA PRO A 37 6.78 -9.46 -10.53
C PRO A 37 5.64 -9.45 -9.51
N SER A 38 4.46 -9.92 -9.95
CA SER A 38 3.28 -10.08 -9.09
C SER A 38 3.61 -10.95 -7.87
N GLY A 39 3.22 -10.48 -6.69
CA GLY A 39 3.51 -11.11 -5.41
C GLY A 39 4.81 -10.65 -4.76
N SER A 40 5.56 -9.72 -5.36
CA SER A 40 6.75 -9.11 -4.72
C SER A 40 6.40 -8.09 -3.65
N ASP A 41 7.38 -7.74 -2.82
CA ASP A 41 7.32 -6.59 -1.92
C ASP A 41 7.71 -5.31 -2.66
N PHE A 42 6.80 -4.34 -2.69
CA PHE A 42 6.99 -3.06 -3.35
C PHE A 42 7.24 -1.96 -2.31
N PRO A 43 8.28 -1.12 -2.49
CA PRO A 43 8.49 0.04 -1.64
C PRO A 43 7.49 1.16 -1.96
N ILE A 44 7.32 2.08 -1.01
CA ILE A 44 6.53 3.31 -1.20
C ILE A 44 6.98 4.05 -2.46
N GLY A 45 6.03 4.46 -3.30
CA GLY A 45 6.28 5.13 -4.58
C GLY A 45 5.40 4.62 -5.71
N ILE A 46 5.65 5.14 -6.91
CA ILE A 46 4.96 4.71 -8.15
C ILE A 46 5.86 3.73 -8.89
N HIS A 47 5.29 2.59 -9.30
CA HIS A 47 5.98 1.53 -10.02
C HIS A 47 5.23 1.21 -11.30
N THR A 48 5.92 1.35 -12.44
CA THR A 48 5.39 0.97 -13.74
C THR A 48 5.66 -0.51 -14.01
N ILE A 49 4.61 -1.26 -14.30
CA ILE A 49 4.67 -2.65 -14.73
C ILE A 49 4.35 -2.70 -16.22
N SER A 50 5.16 -3.42 -16.99
CA SER A 50 4.95 -3.58 -18.43
C SER A 50 5.04 -5.05 -18.84
N TYR A 51 4.13 -5.45 -19.73
CA TYR A 51 4.08 -6.77 -20.32
C TYR A 51 4.09 -6.67 -21.84
N GLN A 52 4.74 -7.64 -22.48
CA GLN A 52 4.67 -7.89 -23.91
C GLN A 52 4.00 -9.25 -24.14
N ALA A 53 2.96 -9.25 -24.95
CA ALA A 53 2.31 -10.42 -25.48
C ALA A 53 2.79 -10.67 -26.92
N THR A 54 3.10 -11.92 -27.26
CA THR A 54 3.34 -12.38 -28.63
C THR A 54 2.39 -13.52 -28.91
N ASP A 55 1.52 -13.39 -29.92
CA ASP A 55 0.60 -14.45 -30.31
C ASP A 55 1.28 -15.48 -31.24
N ALA A 56 0.58 -16.58 -31.54
CA ALA A 56 1.08 -17.61 -32.45
C ALA A 56 1.20 -17.16 -33.92
N CYS A 57 0.55 -16.05 -34.29
CA CYS A 57 0.66 -15.45 -35.61
C CYS A 57 1.86 -14.49 -35.71
N GLY A 58 2.63 -14.30 -34.63
CA GLY A 58 3.78 -13.42 -34.57
C GLY A 58 3.43 -11.95 -34.31
N GLN A 59 2.16 -11.62 -34.02
CA GLN A 59 1.77 -10.28 -33.65
C GLN A 59 2.17 -10.00 -32.20
N GLN A 60 2.73 -8.81 -31.97
CA GLN A 60 3.10 -8.34 -30.64
C GLN A 60 2.18 -7.22 -30.17
N SER A 61 1.90 -7.21 -28.86
CA SER A 61 1.20 -6.13 -28.20
C SER A 61 1.81 -5.88 -26.82
N THR A 62 1.80 -4.63 -26.37
CA THR A 62 2.31 -4.24 -25.06
C THR A 62 1.20 -3.62 -24.22
N CYS A 63 1.25 -3.86 -22.91
CA CYS A 63 0.34 -3.26 -21.95
C CYS A 63 1.13 -2.88 -20.70
N SER A 64 0.88 -1.69 -20.18
CA SER A 64 1.48 -1.20 -18.95
C SER A 64 0.42 -0.65 -18.00
N PHE A 65 0.73 -0.69 -16.72
CA PHE A 65 -0.05 -0.07 -15.67
C PHE A 65 0.86 0.37 -14.52
N GLU A 66 0.34 1.27 -13.68
CA GLU A 66 1.06 1.79 -12.53
C GLU A 66 0.51 1.24 -11.21
N ILE A 67 1.42 0.96 -10.28
CA ILE A 67 1.15 0.64 -8.89
C ILE A 67 1.66 1.80 -8.05
N GLU A 68 0.77 2.47 -7.34
CA GLU A 68 1.11 3.51 -6.36
C GLU A 68 1.02 2.91 -4.96
N VAL A 69 2.16 2.79 -4.29
CA VAL A 69 2.27 2.36 -2.89
C VAL A 69 2.40 3.61 -2.02
N MET A 70 1.42 3.84 -1.16
CA MET A 70 1.35 5.00 -0.28
C MET A 70 1.55 4.58 1.17
N LYS A 71 2.26 5.40 1.95
CA LYS A 71 2.35 5.24 3.40
C LYS A 71 1.18 5.92 4.08
N LEU A 72 0.49 5.22 4.98
CA LEU A 72 -0.48 5.86 5.86
C LEU A 72 0.24 6.53 7.04
N ALA A 73 -0.12 7.78 7.35
CA ALA A 73 0.39 8.43 8.55
C ALA A 73 -0.17 7.72 9.81
N PRO A 74 0.65 7.49 10.86
CA PRO A 74 0.15 6.90 12.09
C PRO A 74 -0.83 7.86 12.78
N MET A 75 -1.85 7.31 13.43
CA MET A 75 -2.74 8.09 14.29
C MET A 75 -1.94 8.60 15.49
N GLN A 76 -1.99 9.91 15.74
CA GLN A 76 -1.39 10.50 16.93
C GLN A 76 -2.47 10.80 17.95
N LEU A 77 -2.39 10.15 19.11
CA LEU A 77 -3.20 10.47 20.29
C LEU A 77 -2.30 11.13 21.33
N THR A 78 -2.58 12.39 21.64
CA THR A 78 -1.87 13.13 22.68
C THR A 78 -2.78 13.26 23.89
N CYS A 79 -2.39 12.70 25.03
CA CYS A 79 -3.10 12.88 26.29
C CYS A 79 -2.62 14.13 27.04
N SER A 80 -3.51 14.76 27.80
CA SER A 80 -3.14 15.81 28.74
C SER A 80 -2.16 15.26 29.80
N LYS A 81 -1.25 16.12 30.28
CA LYS A 81 -0.39 15.78 31.42
C LYS A 81 -1.24 15.51 32.67
N ASP A 82 -0.69 14.73 33.59
CA ASP A 82 -1.30 14.47 34.90
C ASP A 82 -1.59 15.79 35.62
N ILE A 83 -2.77 15.87 36.25
CA ILE A 83 -3.19 17.00 37.06
C ILE A 83 -2.85 16.69 38.52
N THR A 84 -1.84 17.36 39.06
CA THR A 84 -1.51 17.27 40.49
C THR A 84 -2.21 18.41 41.25
N ILE A 85 -3.07 18.07 42.21
CA ILE A 85 -3.70 19.03 43.12
C ILE A 85 -3.11 18.82 44.51
N THR A 86 -2.38 19.82 45.03
CA THR A 86 -1.91 19.82 46.42
C THR A 86 -2.92 20.58 47.27
N THR A 87 -3.73 19.89 48.05
CA THR A 87 -4.59 20.52 49.06
C THR A 87 -3.76 20.80 50.30
N ALA A 88 -3.57 22.08 50.65
CA ALA A 88 -3.10 22.43 51.98
C ALA A 88 -4.22 22.10 52.97
N GLN A 89 -4.07 21.02 53.75
CA GLN A 89 -4.94 20.75 54.88
C GLN A 89 -4.56 21.72 56.00
N SER A 90 -5.08 22.95 55.95
CA SER A 90 -5.12 23.81 57.12
C SER A 90 -6.48 23.69 57.76
N SER A 91 -6.54 22.83 58.78
CA SER A 91 -7.62 22.75 59.75
C SER A 91 -7.76 24.09 60.46
N ILE A 92 -8.75 24.90 60.07
CA ILE A 92 -9.25 25.97 60.93
C ILE A 92 -10.37 25.34 61.78
N PRO A 93 -10.24 25.27 63.13
CA PRO A 93 -11.34 24.79 63.96
C PRO A 93 -12.50 25.78 63.90
N VAL A 94 -13.72 25.25 63.78
CA VAL A 94 -14.97 25.99 63.93
C VAL A 94 -14.98 26.68 65.29
N VAL A 95 -15.07 28.00 65.33
CA VAL A 95 -15.38 28.74 66.55
C VAL A 95 -16.90 28.91 66.61
N LEU A 96 -17.56 28.15 67.49
CA LEU A 96 -18.90 28.48 67.94
C LEU A 96 -18.77 29.55 69.03
N GLY A 97 -19.33 30.74 68.76
CA GLY A 97 -19.47 31.85 69.69
C GLY A 97 -20.41 32.89 69.10
#